data_AF-M4ZDS2-F1
#
_entry.id   AF-M4ZDS2-F1
#
_cell.length_a   1.000
_cell.length_b   1.000
_cell.length_c   1.000
_cell.angle_alpha   90.00
_cell.angle_beta   90.00
_cell.angle_gamma   90.00
#
_symmetry.space_group_name_H-M   'P 1'
#
loop_
_entity.id
_entity.type
_entity.pdbx_description
1 polymer ?
#
loop_
_entity_poly.entity_id
_entity_poly.type
_entity_poly.pdbx_seq_one_letter_code
_entity_poly.pdbx_strand_id
1 'polypeptide(L)'
;MREHATATAPELTGSEDPDAPLIDFENQFLALVAELDGDVGNLAQYDEYLTIRDEAVLARLDPVERAIMETPACTVTGLSVKARHLAYVLSEYWEAPIGQLTWEGRAVRLLVEAICNVANAPLRIREPEDGK
;
A
#
# COMPACT_ATOMS: atom_id res chain seq x y z
N MET A 1 4.17 0.41 63.09
CA MET A 1 3.51 -0.27 61.95
C MET A 1 2.88 0.81 61.08
N ARG A 2 3.54 1.17 59.97
CA ARG A 2 2.96 2.02 58.93
C ARG A 2 2.76 1.10 57.73
N GLU A 3 1.51 0.90 57.35
CA GLU A 3 1.13 0.11 56.19
C GLU A 3 1.50 0.91 54.94
N HIS A 4 2.47 0.41 54.20
CA HIS A 4 2.75 0.91 52.86
C HIS A 4 1.66 0.36 51.93
N ALA A 5 0.73 1.23 51.55
CA ALA A 5 -0.14 0.99 50.42
C ALA A 5 0.73 0.89 49.16
N THR A 6 1.02 -0.34 48.72
CA THR A 6 1.57 -0.60 47.39
C THR A 6 0.48 -0.27 46.38
N ALA A 7 0.57 0.92 45.80
CA ALA A 7 -0.19 1.28 44.62
C ALA A 7 0.19 0.31 43.51
N THR A 8 -0.75 -0.55 43.16
CA THR A 8 -0.73 -1.35 41.93
C THR A 8 -0.64 -0.37 40.76
N ALA A 9 0.50 -0.38 40.07
CA ALA A 9 0.65 0.29 38.80
C ALA A 9 -0.43 -0.27 37.83
N PRO A 10 -1.10 0.59 37.04
CA PRO A 10 -2.05 0.11 36.06
C PRO A 10 -1.31 -0.76 35.05
N GLU A 11 -1.85 -1.95 34.82
CA GLU A 11 -1.47 -2.81 33.70
C GLU A 11 -1.49 -1.98 32.42
N LEU A 12 -0.36 -1.94 31.71
CA LEU A 12 -0.25 -1.41 30.37
C LEU A 12 -1.10 -2.28 29.46
N THR A 13 -2.39 -1.96 29.37
CA THR A 13 -3.30 -2.48 28.36
C THR A 13 -2.71 -2.19 26.99
N GLY A 14 -2.64 -3.23 26.15
CA GLY A 14 -1.87 -3.27 24.91
C GLY A 14 -1.97 -2.00 24.09
N SER A 15 -0.81 -1.48 23.69
CA SER A 15 -0.73 -0.50 22.61
C SER A 15 -1.27 -1.19 21.36
N GLU A 16 -2.55 -0.94 21.03
CA GLU A 16 -3.05 -1.21 19.68
C GLU A 16 -2.09 -0.54 18.71
N ASP A 17 -1.68 -1.26 17.66
CA ASP A 17 -0.82 -0.70 16.64
C ASP A 17 -1.55 0.49 16.00
N PRO A 18 -1.03 1.72 16.12
CA PRO A 18 -1.73 2.91 15.62
C PRO A 18 -1.89 2.90 14.09
N ASP A 19 -1.11 2.09 13.38
CA ASP A 19 -1.18 1.94 11.93
C ASP A 19 -1.95 0.68 11.50
N ALA A 20 -2.54 -0.09 12.42
CA ALA A 20 -3.36 -1.25 12.07
C ALA A 20 -4.42 -0.97 10.98
N PRO A 21 -5.15 0.18 11.01
CA PRO A 21 -6.08 0.51 9.94
C PRO A 21 -5.40 0.64 8.56
N LEU A 22 -4.19 1.21 8.49
CA LEU A 22 -3.45 1.32 7.22
C LEU A 22 -3.09 -0.05 6.66
N ILE A 23 -2.69 -0.99 7.52
CA ILE A 23 -2.39 -2.36 7.11
C ILE A 23 -3.65 -3.06 6.60
N ASP A 24 -4.78 -2.88 7.28
CA ASP A 24 -6.06 -3.47 6.85
C ASP A 24 -6.52 -2.90 5.49
N PHE A 25 -6.39 -1.59 5.28
CA PHE A 25 -6.71 -0.97 3.99
C PHE A 25 -5.76 -1.43 2.89
N GLU A 26 -4.47 -1.57 3.16
CA GLU A 26 -3.51 -2.12 2.20
C GLU A 26 -3.90 -3.53 1.76
N ASN A 27 -4.26 -4.40 2.71
CA ASN A 27 -4.69 -5.76 2.38
C ASN A 27 -5.96 -5.76 1.53
N GLN A 28 -6.94 -4.90 1.84
CA GLN A 28 -8.15 -4.74 1.03
C GLN A 28 -7.82 -4.23 -0.38
N PHE A 29 -6.94 -3.24 -0.49
CA PHE A 29 -6.49 -2.69 -1.76
C PHE A 29 -5.83 -3.77 -2.63
N LEU A 30 -4.86 -4.52 -2.08
CA LEU A 30 -4.15 -5.57 -2.80
C LEU A 30 -5.10 -6.70 -3.25
N ALA A 31 -6.12 -7.02 -2.45
CA ALA A 31 -7.13 -8.00 -2.84
C ALA A 31 -7.99 -7.53 -4.03
N LEU A 32 -8.36 -6.24 -4.07
CA LEU A 32 -9.10 -5.64 -5.18
C LEU A 32 -8.25 -5.54 -6.45
N VAL A 33 -6.96 -5.18 -6.33
CA VAL A 33 -6.02 -5.19 -7.45
C VAL A 33 -5.86 -6.59 -8.03
N ALA A 34 -5.74 -7.61 -7.19
CA ALA A 34 -5.66 -9.00 -7.65
C ALA A 34 -6.94 -9.47 -8.34
N GLU A 35 -8.11 -8.92 -7.96
CA GLU A 35 -9.39 -9.16 -8.64
C GLU A 35 -9.34 -8.62 -10.09
N LEU A 36 -8.80 -7.41 -10.31
CA LEU A 36 -8.60 -6.83 -11.65
C LEU A 36 -7.58 -7.63 -12.49
N ASP A 37 -6.43 -7.98 -11.91
CA ASP A 37 -5.37 -8.70 -12.62
C ASP A 37 -5.76 -10.13 -13.01
N GLY A 38 -6.60 -10.79 -12.20
CA GLY A 38 -7.07 -12.16 -12.43
C GLY A 38 -7.90 -12.32 -13.70
N ASP A 39 -8.42 -11.22 -14.26
CA ASP A 39 -9.36 -11.23 -15.37
C ASP A 39 -8.72 -11.03 -16.75
N VAL A 40 -7.49 -10.49 -16.81
CA VAL A 40 -6.71 -10.39 -18.05
C VAL A 40 -6.37 -11.77 -18.62
N GLY A 41 -6.38 -12.82 -17.79
CA GLY A 41 -6.11 -14.21 -18.20
C GLY A 41 -7.30 -14.95 -18.85
N ASN A 42 -8.51 -14.39 -18.83
CA ASN A 42 -9.75 -15.09 -19.19
C ASN A 42 -10.53 -14.40 -20.33
N LEU A 43 -9.80 -13.82 -21.30
CA LEU A 43 -10.28 -13.00 -22.44
C LEU A 43 -11.18 -13.74 -23.47
N ALA A 44 -11.85 -14.83 -23.10
CA ALA A 44 -12.75 -15.58 -23.99
C ALA A 44 -14.24 -15.21 -23.80
N GLN A 45 -14.61 -14.28 -22.92
CA GLN A 45 -16.02 -13.96 -22.65
C GLN A 45 -16.30 -12.45 -22.63
N TYR A 46 -17.11 -12.02 -23.61
CA TYR A 46 -17.90 -10.78 -23.70
C TYR A 46 -17.35 -9.50 -23.03
N ASP A 47 -16.78 -8.65 -23.86
CA ASP A 47 -16.28 -7.28 -23.62
C ASP A 47 -17.15 -6.41 -22.67
N GLU A 48 -18.47 -6.48 -22.79
CA GLU A 48 -19.41 -5.69 -21.97
C GLU A 48 -19.47 -6.16 -20.50
N TYR A 49 -19.37 -7.47 -20.24
CA TYR A 49 -19.40 -8.01 -18.87
C TYR A 49 -18.07 -7.80 -18.14
N LEU A 50 -16.94 -7.83 -18.87
CA LEU A 50 -15.63 -7.45 -18.33
C LEU A 50 -15.64 -6.00 -17.87
N THR A 51 -16.17 -5.10 -18.72
CA THR A 51 -16.25 -3.66 -18.40
C THR A 51 -17.09 -3.38 -17.16
N ILE A 52 -18.30 -3.96 -17.04
CA ILE A 52 -19.18 -3.75 -15.88
C ILE A 52 -18.54 -4.23 -14.57
N ARG A 53 -17.81 -5.35 -14.61
CA ARG A 53 -17.14 -5.88 -13.44
C ARG A 53 -15.93 -5.02 -13.05
N ASP A 54 -15.11 -4.62 -14.01
CA ASP A 54 -13.95 -3.76 -13.75
C ASP A 54 -14.41 -2.42 -13.16
N GLU A 55 -15.48 -1.81 -13.69
CA GLU A 55 -16.11 -0.62 -13.13
C GLU A 55 -16.59 -0.83 -11.69
N ALA A 56 -17.17 -1.98 -11.38
CA ALA A 56 -17.62 -2.32 -10.02
C ALA A 56 -16.43 -2.49 -9.05
N VAL A 57 -15.31 -3.05 -9.50
CA VAL A 57 -14.09 -3.18 -8.70
C VAL A 57 -13.43 -1.81 -8.50
N LEU A 58 -13.36 -0.98 -9.54
CA LEU A 58 -12.87 0.40 -9.45
C LEU A 58 -13.71 1.25 -8.47
N ALA A 59 -15.03 1.09 -8.48
CA ALA A 59 -15.92 1.74 -7.51
C ALA A 59 -15.66 1.31 -6.06
N ARG A 60 -15.16 0.08 -5.85
CA ARG A 60 -14.75 -0.43 -4.53
C ARG A 60 -13.34 0.02 -4.15
N LEU A 61 -12.46 0.29 -5.11
CA LEU A 61 -11.12 0.81 -4.89
C LEU A 61 -11.12 2.25 -4.36
N ASP A 62 -11.92 3.15 -4.95
CA ASP A 62 -11.96 4.58 -4.57
C ASP A 62 -12.07 4.83 -3.03
N PRO A 63 -13.01 4.21 -2.29
CA PRO A 63 -13.09 4.43 -0.85
C PRO A 63 -11.89 3.87 -0.08
N VAL A 64 -11.24 2.80 -0.55
CA VAL A 64 -10.06 2.20 0.09
C VAL A 64 -8.83 3.08 -0.14
N GLU A 65 -8.62 3.56 -1.37
CA GLU A 65 -7.52 4.47 -1.69
C GLU A 65 -7.65 5.78 -0.91
N ARG A 66 -8.87 6.34 -0.82
CA ARG A 66 -9.14 7.51 0.01
C ARG A 66 -8.82 7.25 1.48
N ALA A 67 -9.22 6.09 2.02
CA ALA A 67 -8.91 5.72 3.40
C ALA A 67 -7.40 5.60 3.66
N ILE A 68 -6.64 5.01 2.73
CA ILE A 68 -5.17 4.95 2.80
C ILE A 68 -4.58 6.36 2.81
N MET A 69 -5.08 7.26 1.95
CA MET A 69 -4.56 8.62 1.83
C MET A 69 -4.87 9.48 3.06
N GLU A 70 -6.09 9.41 3.59
CA GLU A 70 -6.58 10.22 4.71
C GLU A 70 -6.08 9.74 6.08
N THR A 71 -5.85 8.43 6.25
CA THR A 71 -5.39 7.89 7.53
C THR A 71 -3.94 8.31 7.80
N PRO A 72 -3.63 8.94 8.94
CA PRO A 72 -2.24 9.30 9.29
C PRO A 72 -1.36 8.06 9.44
N ALA A 73 -0.09 8.16 9.05
CA ALA A 73 0.93 7.15 9.36
C ALA A 73 1.71 7.59 10.60
N CYS A 74 1.65 6.78 11.66
CA CYS A 74 2.29 7.04 12.95
C CYS A 74 3.65 6.33 13.09
N THR A 75 3.91 5.30 12.28
CA THR A 75 5.15 4.52 12.29
C THR A 75 5.74 4.39 10.88
N VAL A 76 6.97 3.87 10.82
CA VAL A 76 7.62 3.51 9.55
C VAL A 76 6.80 2.48 8.78
N THR A 77 6.09 1.58 9.48
CA THR A 77 5.21 0.58 8.86
C THR A 77 4.07 1.26 8.12
N GLY A 78 3.31 2.17 8.77
CA GLY A 78 2.25 2.93 8.12
C GLY A 78 2.77 3.83 7.00
N LEU A 79 3.96 4.41 7.15
CA LEU A 79 4.58 5.20 6.07
C LEU A 79 4.90 4.32 4.86
N SER A 80 5.31 3.07 5.08
CA SER A 80 5.58 2.12 4.01
C SER A 80 4.33 1.72 3.24
N VAL A 81 3.16 1.62 3.90
CA VAL A 81 1.86 1.40 3.23
C VAL A 81 1.59 2.52 2.24
N LYS A 82 1.70 3.77 2.69
CA LYS A 82 1.48 4.94 1.82
C LYS A 82 2.50 4.99 0.68
N ALA A 83 3.75 4.65 0.93
CA ALA A 83 4.78 4.60 -0.10
C ALA A 83 4.47 3.55 -1.17
N ARG A 84 4.08 2.32 -0.77
CA ARG A 84 3.68 1.27 -1.73
C ARG A 84 2.43 1.65 -2.51
N HIS A 85 1.44 2.27 -1.85
CA HIS A 85 0.25 2.79 -2.52
C HIS A 85 0.61 3.87 -3.55
N LEU A 86 1.47 4.84 -3.20
CA LEU A 86 1.93 5.87 -4.14
C LEU A 86 2.62 5.26 -5.36
N ALA A 87 3.42 4.22 -5.16
CA ALA A 87 4.12 3.54 -6.22
C ALA A 87 3.18 2.77 -7.16
N TYR A 88 2.02 2.33 -6.66
CA TYR A 88 0.95 1.81 -7.52
C TYR A 88 0.27 2.92 -8.34
N VAL A 89 -0.09 4.04 -7.69
CA VAL A 89 -0.74 5.18 -8.36
C VAL A 89 0.16 5.79 -9.44
N LEU A 90 1.47 5.83 -9.21
CA LEU A 90 2.49 6.34 -10.13
C LEU A 90 3.33 5.21 -10.74
N SER A 91 2.65 4.13 -11.13
CA SER A 91 3.29 2.92 -11.66
C SER A 91 4.20 3.19 -12.86
N GLU A 92 3.92 4.24 -13.65
CA GLU A 92 4.75 4.65 -14.79
C GLU A 92 6.20 4.98 -14.42
N TYR A 93 6.48 5.34 -13.17
CA TYR A 93 7.84 5.59 -12.69
C TYR A 93 8.63 4.30 -12.43
N TRP A 94 7.96 3.14 -12.39
CA TRP A 94 8.59 1.83 -12.32
C TRP A 94 8.71 1.14 -13.68
N GLU A 95 7.96 1.57 -14.70
CA GLU A 95 8.00 0.97 -16.05
C GLU A 95 9.28 1.28 -16.87
N ALA A 96 10.14 2.19 -16.40
CA ALA A 96 11.40 2.53 -17.06
C ALA A 96 12.60 2.42 -16.11
N PRO A 97 13.82 2.18 -16.63
CA PRO A 97 15.03 2.28 -15.84
C PRO A 97 15.17 3.67 -15.20
N ILE A 98 15.66 3.72 -13.96
CA ILE A 98 15.75 4.98 -13.19
C ILE A 98 16.52 6.10 -13.91
N GLY A 99 17.47 5.76 -14.78
CA GLY A 99 18.25 6.73 -15.58
C GLY A 99 17.46 7.38 -16.72
N GLN A 100 16.29 6.84 -17.06
CA GLN A 100 15.40 7.34 -18.13
C GLN A 100 14.22 8.15 -17.58
N LEU A 101 14.02 8.18 -16.27
CA LEU A 101 12.96 8.97 -15.63
C LEU A 101 13.28 10.46 -15.65
N THR A 102 12.21 11.27 -15.63
CA THR A 102 12.33 12.69 -15.31
C THR A 102 12.88 12.88 -13.89
N TRP A 103 13.32 14.10 -13.58
CA TRP A 103 13.81 14.41 -12.23
C TRP A 103 12.76 14.11 -11.16
N GLU A 104 11.50 14.45 -11.42
CA GLU A 104 10.36 14.23 -10.53
C GLU A 104 10.12 12.72 -10.31
N GLY A 105 10.07 11.94 -11.40
CA GLY A 105 9.89 10.49 -11.31
C GLY A 105 11.02 9.82 -10.54
N ARG A 106 12.26 10.25 -10.79
CA ARG A 106 13.44 9.78 -10.04
C ARG A 106 13.35 10.13 -8.55
N ALA A 107 12.96 11.36 -8.21
CA ALA A 107 12.85 11.79 -6.82
C ALA A 107 11.78 10.99 -6.05
N VAL A 108 10.62 10.78 -6.66
CA VAL A 108 9.53 9.96 -6.09
C VAL A 108 10.00 8.52 -5.89
N ARG A 109 10.56 7.89 -6.93
CA ARG A 109 11.02 6.50 -6.87
C ARG A 109 12.06 6.28 -5.78
N LEU A 110 13.08 7.13 -5.71
CA LEU A 110 14.12 7.05 -4.68
C LEU A 110 13.56 7.20 -3.26
N LEU A 111 12.59 8.11 -3.06
CA LEU A 111 11.97 8.30 -1.75
C LEU A 111 11.15 7.09 -1.33
N VAL A 112 10.33 6.56 -2.23
CA VAL A 112 9.50 5.36 -1.97
C VAL A 112 10.40 4.16 -1.66
N GLU A 113 11.40 3.89 -2.49
CA GLU A 113 12.34 2.77 -2.29
C GLU A 113 13.06 2.90 -0.95
N ALA A 114 13.51 4.10 -0.57
CA ALA A 114 14.13 4.35 0.73
C ALA A 114 13.19 4.05 1.90
N ILE A 115 11.94 4.53 1.85
CA ILE A 115 10.94 4.25 2.90
C ILE A 115 10.70 2.75 3.03
N CYS A 116 10.47 2.07 1.91
CA CYS A 116 10.19 0.63 1.89
C CYS A 116 11.38 -0.20 2.42
N ASN A 117 12.61 0.21 2.08
CA ASN A 117 13.82 -0.42 2.59
C ASN A 117 13.97 -0.25 4.11
N VAL A 118 13.75 0.95 4.64
CA VAL A 118 13.80 1.21 6.09
C VAL A 118 12.73 0.42 6.83
N ALA A 119 11.56 0.24 6.21
CA ALA A 119 10.46 -0.55 6.76
C ALA A 119 10.65 -2.08 6.66
N ASN A 120 11.71 -2.56 5.99
CA ASN A 120 11.88 -3.97 5.61
C ASN A 120 10.67 -4.55 4.85
N ALA A 121 10.02 -3.71 4.05
CA ALA A 121 8.79 -4.04 3.33
C ALA A 121 8.94 -3.67 1.85
N PRO A 122 9.66 -4.50 1.06
CA PRO A 122 10.03 -4.18 -0.32
C PRO A 122 8.81 -4.05 -1.24
N LEU A 123 8.94 -3.19 -2.25
CA LEU A 123 7.95 -3.04 -3.31
C LEU A 123 7.80 -4.34 -4.10
N ARG A 124 6.56 -4.67 -4.47
CA ARG A 124 6.23 -5.79 -5.36
C ARG A 124 5.64 -5.27 -6.66
N ILE A 125 6.26 -4.24 -7.22
CA ILE A 125 5.87 -3.68 -8.51
C ILE A 125 6.72 -4.39 -9.56
N ARG A 126 6.11 -4.67 -10.71
CA ARG A 126 6.75 -5.32 -11.84
C ARG A 126 7.95 -4.46 -12.26
N GLU A 127 9.16 -4.97 -12.09
CA GLU A 127 10.34 -4.27 -12.61
C GLU A 127 10.35 -4.39 -14.14
N PRO A 128 10.83 -3.37 -14.86
CA PRO A 128 10.90 -3.42 -16.30
C PRO A 128 11.89 -4.52 -16.68
N GLU A 129 11.49 -5.41 -17.58
CA GLU A 129 12.41 -6.41 -18.12
C GLU A 129 13.57 -5.68 -18.79
N ASP A 130 14.80 -5.86 -18.29
CA ASP A 130 16.00 -5.38 -18.95
C ASP A 130 16.04 -6.02 -20.35
N GLY A 131 15.66 -5.23 -21.36
CA GLY A 131 15.70 -5.62 -22.76
C GLY A 131 17.11 -6.09 -23.10
N LYS A 132 17.23 -7.39 -23.37
CA LYS A 132 18.47 -8.05 -23.73
C LYS A 132 18.77 -7.91 -25.22
#